data_AF-A0A961T658-F1
#
_entry.id   AF-A0A961T658-F1
#
_cell.length_a   1.000
_cell.length_b   1.000
_cell.length_c   1.000
_cell.angle_alpha   90.00
_cell.angle_beta   90.00
_cell.angle_gamma   90.00
#
_symmetry.space_group_name_H-M   'P 1'
#
loop_
_entity.id
_entity.type
_entity.pdbx_description
1 polymer ?
#
loop_
_entity_poly.entity_id
_entity_poly.type
_entity_poly.pdbx_seq_one_letter_code
_entity_poly.pdbx_strand_id
1 'polypeptide(L)'
;MPLRHERPSAEYMRELRAVARAAASLREQLPTINLLPDGFPLEQVVGFCDSLVRLPDGTAEGSIGPLRAADSELNRIRQRFIPAYSEDDEEPEPLVARDGNLDLRLVSLMAAVRSAIERYKVEAGEELDTDVTPDLPFNPDAAQPTAEAIAALDNAGQDVAHAEDVFAAADDDVRRELETEQRLVSDSGTQVASTKAALSTESPRPTVVEWLEDGLSRTTGELEHRFEPYREKIVAVGKEVGDGIREIVEAWLPLAATLRIAATTTRNVVAILQSSPGDQTEIDGEIGSAPPDFDYVEIYIRLLRGERLPDHWAPFVKQLDFQFESNHHHLGSDKSAQIHKVGGEFGDLGLISECFNLTDLNITGKIISDIRPLLALTKLERLHLTDTQVLDISPIEKLKNLRTLFLTSTPI
;
A
#
# COMPACT_ATOMS: atom_id res chain seq x y z
N MET A 1 5.46 -4.96 22.29
CA MET A 1 6.33 -4.04 21.53
C MET A 1 6.58 -4.73 20.20
N PRO A 2 6.29 -4.12 19.03
CA PRO A 2 6.62 -4.76 17.76
C PRO A 2 8.11 -5.11 17.73
N LEU A 3 8.43 -6.25 17.11
CA LEU A 3 9.80 -6.68 16.85
C LEU A 3 10.37 -5.76 15.77
N ARG A 4 10.73 -4.53 16.16
CA ARG A 4 11.29 -3.44 15.32
C ARG A 4 12.07 -4.05 14.17
N HIS A 5 11.71 -3.80 12.90
CA HIS A 5 12.38 -4.16 11.62
C HIS A 5 13.75 -4.89 11.66
N GLU A 6 13.84 -5.95 12.45
CA GLU A 6 15.07 -6.64 12.84
C GLU A 6 15.04 -8.04 12.24
N ARG A 7 16.23 -8.63 12.18
CA ARG A 7 16.37 -10.03 11.79
C ARG A 7 15.57 -10.92 12.75
N PRO A 8 14.74 -11.85 12.24
CA PRO A 8 14.02 -12.80 13.08
C PRO A 8 14.95 -13.57 14.01
N SER A 9 14.50 -13.85 15.24
CA SER A 9 15.23 -14.70 16.19
C SER A 9 15.52 -16.08 15.57
N ALA A 10 16.51 -16.82 16.09
CA ALA A 10 16.80 -18.16 15.58
C ALA A 10 15.61 -19.12 15.71
N GLU A 11 14.81 -18.97 16.77
CA GLU A 11 13.60 -19.77 16.99
C GLU A 11 12.50 -19.36 16.00
N TYR A 12 12.26 -18.06 15.83
CA TYR A 12 11.25 -17.58 14.89
C TYR A 12 11.61 -17.89 13.44
N MET A 13 12.88 -17.72 13.06
CA MET A 13 13.39 -18.08 11.74
C MET A 13 13.21 -19.57 11.41
N ARG A 14 13.21 -20.45 12.43
CA ARG A 14 12.91 -21.88 12.22
C ARG A 14 11.44 -22.08 11.82
N GLU A 15 10.53 -21.35 12.43
CA GLU A 15 9.10 -21.38 12.10
C GLU A 15 8.85 -20.80 10.70
N LEU A 16 9.44 -19.64 10.38
CA LEU A 16 9.35 -19.04 9.04
C LEU A 16 9.87 -19.98 7.94
N ARG A 17 10.97 -20.70 8.18
CA ARG A 17 11.46 -21.74 7.25
C ARG A 17 10.53 -22.94 7.14
N ALA A 18 9.81 -23.28 8.20
CA ALA A 18 8.81 -24.35 8.14
C ALA A 18 7.62 -23.92 7.26
N VAL A 19 7.17 -22.67 7.40
CA VAL A 19 6.16 -22.05 6.54
C VAL A 19 6.61 -22.06 5.08
N ALA A 20 7.80 -21.54 4.78
CA ALA A 20 8.33 -21.48 3.42
C ALA A 20 8.41 -22.87 2.75
N ARG A 21 8.87 -23.89 3.50
CA ARG A 21 8.90 -25.28 2.99
C ARG A 21 7.49 -25.82 2.70
N ALA A 22 6.53 -25.59 3.59
CA ALA A 22 5.17 -26.05 3.39
C ALA A 22 4.50 -25.33 2.20
N ALA A 23 4.74 -24.03 2.04
CA ALA A 23 4.25 -23.22 0.94
C ALA A 23 4.83 -23.67 -0.40
N ALA A 24 6.15 -23.86 -0.50
CA ALA A 24 6.80 -24.40 -1.70
C ALA A 24 6.25 -25.78 -2.07
N SER A 25 6.09 -26.65 -1.06
CA SER A 25 5.56 -28.00 -1.20
C SER A 25 4.09 -28.02 -1.68
N LEU A 26 3.27 -27.04 -1.30
CA LEU A 26 1.91 -26.88 -1.84
C LEU A 26 1.96 -26.32 -3.26
N ARG A 27 2.75 -25.27 -3.49
CA ARG A 27 2.92 -24.59 -4.78
C ARG A 27 3.34 -25.51 -5.91
N GLU A 28 4.28 -26.41 -5.65
CA GLU A 28 4.79 -27.41 -6.60
C GLU A 28 3.70 -28.42 -7.01
N GLN A 29 2.77 -28.71 -6.12
CA GLN A 29 1.73 -29.71 -6.36
C GLN A 29 0.48 -29.19 -7.01
N LEU A 30 0.11 -27.93 -6.79
CA LEU A 30 -1.09 -27.33 -7.36
C LEU A 30 -1.26 -27.59 -8.88
N PRO A 31 -0.21 -27.49 -9.73
CA PRO A 31 -0.32 -27.78 -11.16
C PRO A 31 -0.53 -29.26 -11.50
N THR A 32 -0.25 -30.18 -10.58
CA THR A 32 -0.34 -31.64 -10.80
C THR A 32 -1.71 -32.23 -10.47
N ILE A 33 -2.61 -31.41 -9.91
CA ILE A 33 -3.94 -31.82 -9.51
C ILE A 33 -4.86 -31.74 -10.73
N ASN A 34 -5.21 -32.89 -11.30
CA ASN A 34 -5.99 -32.99 -12.53
C ASN A 34 -7.44 -32.48 -12.41
N LEU A 35 -7.99 -32.41 -11.19
CA LEU A 35 -9.39 -32.09 -10.90
C LEU A 35 -9.47 -31.24 -9.63
N LEU A 36 -9.24 -29.93 -9.77
CA LEU A 36 -9.57 -28.97 -8.72
C LEU A 36 -11.10 -28.76 -8.69
N PRO A 37 -11.70 -28.46 -7.53
CA PRO A 37 -13.09 -28.08 -7.44
C PRO A 37 -13.42 -26.89 -8.36
N ASP A 38 -14.62 -26.85 -8.92
CA ASP A 38 -15.06 -25.72 -9.74
C ASP A 38 -15.02 -24.42 -8.93
N GLY A 39 -14.49 -23.36 -9.54
CA GLY A 39 -14.29 -22.07 -8.87
C GLY A 39 -13.17 -22.05 -7.81
N PHE A 40 -12.35 -23.11 -7.70
CA PHE A 40 -11.21 -23.11 -6.79
C PHE A 40 -10.24 -21.96 -7.12
N PRO A 41 -9.86 -21.12 -6.14
CA PRO A 41 -9.11 -19.90 -6.40
C PRO A 41 -7.60 -20.19 -6.52
N LEU A 42 -7.22 -20.88 -7.60
CA LEU A 42 -5.86 -21.37 -7.83
C LEU A 42 -4.82 -20.24 -7.79
N GLU A 43 -5.07 -19.13 -8.50
CA GLU A 43 -4.15 -17.98 -8.54
C GLU A 43 -3.96 -17.34 -7.17
N GLN A 44 -5.01 -17.28 -6.35
CA GLN A 44 -4.95 -16.77 -4.99
C GLN A 44 -4.07 -17.64 -4.10
N VAL A 45 -4.27 -18.97 -4.13
CA VAL A 45 -3.47 -19.91 -3.33
C VAL A 45 -2.00 -19.87 -3.77
N VAL A 46 -1.76 -19.80 -5.09
CA VAL A 46 -0.42 -19.62 -5.66
C VAL A 46 0.21 -18.33 -5.15
N GLY A 47 -0.49 -17.20 -5.21
CA GLY A 47 0.01 -15.91 -4.74
C GLY A 47 0.38 -15.90 -3.26
N PHE A 48 -0.44 -16.53 -2.40
CA PHE A 48 -0.08 -16.72 -1.00
C PHE A 48 1.15 -17.62 -0.83
N CYS A 49 1.26 -18.72 -1.57
CA CYS A 49 2.44 -19.57 -1.48
C CYS A 49 3.72 -18.82 -1.90
N ASP A 50 3.66 -18.09 -3.02
CA ASP A 50 4.79 -17.31 -3.55
C ASP A 50 5.22 -16.22 -2.55
N SER A 51 4.27 -15.59 -1.86
CA SER A 51 4.55 -14.66 -0.76
C SER A 51 5.20 -15.37 0.44
N LEU A 52 4.61 -16.47 0.92
CA LEU A 52 5.06 -17.18 2.12
C LEU A 52 6.45 -17.82 1.99
N VAL A 53 6.87 -18.17 0.77
CA VAL A 53 8.22 -18.70 0.49
C VAL A 53 9.32 -17.68 0.81
N ARG A 54 9.03 -16.38 0.68
CA ARG A 54 9.99 -15.27 0.85
C ARG A 54 10.19 -14.83 2.29
N LEU A 55 9.31 -15.24 3.21
CA LEU A 55 9.34 -14.81 4.61
C LEU A 55 10.71 -14.97 5.32
N PRO A 56 11.51 -16.03 5.09
CA PRO A 56 12.82 -16.16 5.74
C PRO A 56 13.84 -15.07 5.37
N ASP A 57 13.64 -14.42 4.23
CA ASP A 57 14.54 -13.40 3.68
C ASP A 57 14.16 -11.98 4.17
N GLY A 58 12.98 -11.84 4.77
CA GLY A 58 12.46 -10.58 5.31
C GLY A 58 12.83 -10.26 6.76
N THR A 59 12.13 -9.29 7.34
CA THR A 59 12.21 -8.93 8.76
C THR A 59 11.16 -9.65 9.60
N ALA A 60 11.33 -9.64 10.93
CA ALA A 60 10.32 -10.20 11.82
C ALA A 60 8.97 -9.47 11.69
N GLU A 61 8.99 -8.14 11.63
CA GLU A 61 7.78 -7.32 11.51
C GLU A 61 7.11 -7.45 10.14
N GLY A 62 7.87 -7.51 9.06
CA GLY A 62 7.34 -7.67 7.70
C GLY A 62 6.61 -9.00 7.48
N SER A 63 6.87 -10.00 8.32
CA SER A 63 6.26 -11.34 8.20
C SER A 63 4.82 -11.44 8.72
N ILE A 64 4.40 -10.59 9.69
CA ILE A 64 3.15 -10.84 10.43
C ILE A 64 1.88 -10.62 9.61
N GLY A 65 1.85 -9.58 8.77
CA GLY A 65 0.70 -9.30 7.88
C GLY A 65 0.41 -10.46 6.91
N PRO A 66 1.39 -10.90 6.11
CA PRO A 66 1.29 -12.07 5.24
C PRO A 66 0.86 -13.35 5.97
N LEU A 67 1.41 -13.60 7.16
CA LEU A 67 1.01 -14.75 7.97
C LEU A 67 -0.46 -14.68 8.40
N ARG A 68 -0.93 -13.54 8.91
CA ARG A 68 -2.34 -13.33 9.31
C ARG A 68 -3.28 -13.47 8.11
N ALA A 69 -2.92 -12.86 6.98
CA ALA A 69 -3.68 -12.96 5.75
C ALA A 69 -3.79 -14.41 5.27
N ALA A 70 -2.68 -15.14 5.26
CA ALA A 70 -2.65 -16.55 4.86
C ALA A 70 -3.45 -17.46 5.80
N ASP A 71 -3.32 -17.33 7.13
CA ASP A 71 -4.10 -18.14 8.07
C ASP A 71 -5.60 -17.93 7.84
N SER A 72 -5.99 -16.68 7.61
CA SER A 72 -7.38 -16.30 7.42
C SER A 72 -7.93 -16.78 6.06
N GLU A 73 -7.26 -16.47 4.94
CA GLU A 73 -7.74 -16.82 3.60
C GLU A 73 -7.63 -18.32 3.31
N LEU A 74 -6.52 -18.98 3.67
CA LEU A 74 -6.38 -20.42 3.42
C LEU A 74 -7.40 -21.25 4.20
N ASN A 75 -7.74 -20.82 5.42
CA ASN A 75 -8.82 -21.45 6.19
C ASN A 75 -10.18 -21.30 5.49
N ARG A 76 -10.47 -20.11 4.95
CA ARG A 76 -11.70 -19.83 4.19
C ARG A 76 -11.78 -20.67 2.93
N ILE A 77 -10.71 -20.72 2.14
CA ILE A 77 -10.61 -21.54 0.91
C ILE A 77 -10.84 -23.01 1.25
N ARG A 78 -10.18 -23.52 2.28
CA ARG A 78 -10.37 -24.89 2.74
C ARG A 78 -11.81 -25.17 3.14
N GLN A 79 -12.44 -24.30 3.93
CA GLN A 79 -13.83 -24.48 4.37
C GLN A 79 -14.83 -24.47 3.20
N ARG A 80 -14.61 -23.61 2.20
CA ARG A 80 -15.51 -23.48 1.04
C ARG A 80 -15.38 -24.62 0.04
N PHE A 81 -14.17 -25.10 -0.21
CA PHE A 81 -13.90 -26.04 -1.32
C PHE A 81 -13.57 -27.47 -0.87
N ILE A 82 -13.40 -27.72 0.44
CA ILE A 82 -13.08 -29.04 1.01
C ILE A 82 -14.05 -29.36 2.18
N PRO A 83 -15.26 -29.89 1.90
CA PRO A 83 -16.28 -30.12 2.91
C PRO A 83 -15.94 -31.28 3.84
N ALA A 84 -16.63 -31.34 4.98
CA ALA A 84 -16.69 -32.56 5.77
C ALA A 84 -17.56 -33.57 5.02
N TYR A 85 -17.11 -34.83 4.87
CA TYR A 85 -18.07 -35.89 4.55
C TYR A 85 -19.13 -35.92 5.66
N SER A 86 -20.37 -35.65 5.30
CA SER A 86 -21.55 -35.98 6.12
C SER A 86 -22.17 -37.24 5.51
N GLU A 87 -22.61 -38.18 6.34
CA GLU A 87 -23.20 -39.45 5.87
C GLU A 87 -24.61 -39.24 5.27
N ASP A 88 -25.17 -38.02 5.35
CA ASP A 88 -26.58 -37.70 5.03
C ASP A 88 -26.77 -36.83 3.77
N ASP A 89 -25.71 -36.35 3.11
CA ASP A 89 -25.84 -35.48 1.93
C ASP A 89 -25.93 -36.28 0.62
N GLU A 90 -27.13 -36.29 0.00
CA GLU A 90 -27.41 -37.01 -1.26
C GLU A 90 -26.70 -36.45 -2.52
N GLU A 91 -25.96 -35.33 -2.42
CA GLU A 91 -25.12 -34.83 -3.52
C GLU A 91 -23.89 -34.07 -2.98
N PRO A 92 -22.70 -34.69 -2.85
CA PRO A 92 -21.49 -33.93 -2.66
C PRO A 92 -20.84 -33.66 -4.02
N GLU A 93 -20.94 -32.44 -4.54
CA GLU A 93 -19.92 -31.94 -5.45
C GLU A 93 -18.85 -31.19 -4.65
N PRO A 94 -17.87 -31.95 -4.16
CA PRO A 94 -16.48 -31.59 -4.46
C PRO A 94 -15.56 -32.79 -4.72
N LEU A 95 -14.62 -32.57 -5.63
CA LEU A 95 -13.67 -33.56 -6.15
C LEU A 95 -12.54 -33.94 -5.16
N VAL A 96 -12.39 -33.21 -4.04
CA VAL A 96 -11.27 -33.37 -3.08
C VAL A 96 -11.78 -33.75 -1.69
N ALA A 97 -11.45 -34.98 -1.29
CA ALA A 97 -11.73 -35.53 0.02
C ALA A 97 -10.85 -34.88 1.13
N ARG A 98 -11.33 -34.83 2.38
CA ARG A 98 -10.56 -34.33 3.56
C ARG A 98 -9.32 -35.17 3.93
N ASP A 99 -9.15 -36.33 3.31
CA ASP A 99 -7.96 -37.18 3.41
C ASP A 99 -7.09 -37.12 2.13
N GLY A 100 -7.46 -36.26 1.16
CA GLY A 100 -6.73 -36.06 -0.09
C GLY A 100 -5.42 -35.29 0.09
N ASN A 101 -4.50 -35.47 -0.87
CA ASN A 101 -3.16 -34.87 -0.86
C ASN A 101 -3.19 -33.32 -0.77
N LEU A 102 -4.18 -32.69 -1.41
CA LEU A 102 -4.38 -31.24 -1.34
C LEU A 102 -4.77 -30.76 0.06
N ASP A 103 -5.76 -31.40 0.71
CA ASP A 103 -6.18 -31.02 2.06
C ASP A 103 -5.03 -31.20 3.06
N LEU A 104 -4.31 -32.32 2.97
CA LEU A 104 -3.18 -32.61 3.86
C LEU A 104 -2.08 -31.53 3.77
N ARG A 105 -1.84 -30.98 2.57
CA ARG A 105 -0.85 -29.91 2.35
C ARG A 105 -1.34 -28.56 2.81
N LEU A 106 -2.60 -28.21 2.54
CA LEU A 106 -3.22 -27.00 3.07
C LEU A 106 -3.19 -27.01 4.59
N VAL A 107 -3.58 -28.12 5.23
CA VAL A 107 -3.53 -28.29 6.68
C VAL A 107 -2.09 -28.16 7.21
N SER A 108 -1.11 -28.77 6.54
CA SER A 108 0.30 -28.67 6.93
C SER A 108 0.82 -27.23 6.85
N LEU A 109 0.49 -26.50 5.78
CA LEU A 109 0.84 -25.09 5.62
C LEU A 109 0.17 -24.23 6.70
N MET A 110 -1.14 -24.37 6.89
CA MET A 110 -1.89 -23.63 7.90
C MET A 110 -1.37 -23.89 9.32
N ALA A 111 -0.97 -25.11 9.62
CA ALA A 111 -0.36 -25.45 10.91
C ALA A 111 0.99 -24.75 11.10
N ALA A 112 1.84 -24.72 10.06
CA ALA A 112 3.11 -24.00 10.10
C ALA A 112 2.89 -22.48 10.27
N VAL A 113 1.92 -21.90 9.54
CA VAL A 113 1.57 -20.47 9.63
C VAL A 113 1.13 -20.12 11.05
N ARG A 114 0.23 -20.90 11.66
CA ARG A 114 -0.19 -20.66 13.05
C ARG A 114 0.96 -20.79 14.04
N SER A 115 1.84 -21.78 13.87
CA SER A 115 3.04 -21.92 14.70
C SER A 115 3.93 -20.67 14.64
N ALA A 116 4.14 -20.13 13.44
CA ALA A 116 4.90 -18.90 13.24
C ALA A 116 4.22 -17.68 13.89
N ILE A 117 2.91 -17.52 13.71
CA ILE A 117 2.12 -16.44 14.34
C ILE A 117 2.25 -16.49 15.87
N GLU A 118 2.10 -17.67 16.48
CA GLU A 118 2.25 -17.83 17.93
C GLU A 118 3.67 -17.49 18.40
N ARG A 119 4.69 -17.88 17.63
CA ARG A 119 6.09 -17.51 17.94
C ARG A 119 6.31 -16.01 17.89
N TYR A 120 5.80 -15.33 16.87
CA TYR A 120 5.87 -13.88 16.75
C TYR A 120 5.25 -13.20 17.97
N LYS A 121 4.06 -13.64 18.40
CA LYS A 121 3.36 -13.07 19.57
C LYS A 121 4.17 -13.20 20.86
N VAL A 122 4.73 -14.39 21.10
CA VAL A 122 5.58 -14.65 22.26
C VAL A 122 6.78 -13.71 22.28
N GLU A 123 7.41 -13.46 21.14
CA GLU A 123 8.57 -12.57 21.04
C GLU A 123 8.18 -11.08 21.11
N ALA A 124 7.05 -10.68 20.53
CA ALA A 124 6.55 -9.30 20.55
C ALA A 124 5.88 -8.90 21.88
N GLY A 125 5.54 -9.87 22.74
CA GLY A 125 4.84 -9.63 24.00
C GLY A 125 3.43 -9.08 23.82
N GLU A 126 2.71 -9.55 22.79
CA GLU A 126 1.32 -9.14 22.49
C GLU A 126 0.31 -10.11 23.12
N GLU A 127 -0.71 -9.60 23.81
CA GLU A 127 -1.94 -10.34 24.14
C GLU A 127 -2.92 -10.26 22.97
N LEU A 128 -3.57 -11.38 22.64
CA LEU A 128 -4.44 -11.50 21.46
C LEU A 128 -5.76 -10.77 21.63
N ASP A 129 -6.04 -9.81 20.76
CA ASP A 129 -7.40 -9.42 20.44
C ASP A 129 -7.94 -10.37 19.36
N THR A 130 -8.94 -11.18 19.70
CA THR A 130 -9.49 -12.23 18.83
C THR A 130 -10.73 -11.77 18.05
N ASP A 131 -11.07 -10.49 18.08
CA ASP A 131 -12.26 -9.99 17.40
C ASP A 131 -12.04 -9.93 15.88
N VAL A 132 -12.40 -11.04 15.25
CA VAL A 132 -12.62 -11.14 13.80
C VAL A 132 -13.86 -10.32 13.49
N THR A 133 -13.68 -9.17 12.85
CA THR A 133 -14.77 -8.42 12.23
C THR A 133 -15.49 -9.34 11.24
N PRO A 134 -16.83 -9.47 11.32
CA PRO A 134 -17.57 -10.42 10.50
C PRO A 134 -17.41 -10.12 9.01
N ASP A 135 -17.47 -11.18 8.19
CA ASP A 135 -17.39 -11.09 6.73
C ASP A 135 -18.49 -10.17 6.19
N LEU A 136 -18.10 -8.93 5.85
CA LEU A 136 -18.95 -8.03 5.10
C LEU A 136 -18.88 -8.42 3.61
N PRO A 137 -20.02 -8.49 2.91
CA PRO A 137 -20.04 -8.80 1.48
C PRO A 137 -19.28 -7.74 0.69
N PHE A 138 -18.66 -8.16 -0.42
CA PHE A 138 -17.95 -7.26 -1.32
C PHE A 138 -18.83 -6.09 -1.76
N ASN A 139 -18.36 -4.87 -1.53
CA ASN A 139 -19.00 -3.68 -2.08
C ASN A 139 -18.66 -3.60 -3.59
N PRO A 140 -19.64 -3.69 -4.52
CA PRO A 140 -19.37 -3.65 -5.96
C PRO A 140 -18.66 -2.37 -6.41
N ASP A 141 -18.78 -1.28 -5.65
CA ASP A 141 -18.07 -0.03 -5.91
C ASP A 141 -16.55 -0.14 -5.68
N ALA A 142 -16.10 -1.19 -4.99
CA ALA A 142 -14.68 -1.51 -4.85
C ALA A 142 -14.07 -2.14 -6.11
N ALA A 143 -14.84 -2.54 -7.13
CA ALA A 143 -14.33 -3.28 -8.29
C ALA A 143 -13.26 -2.51 -9.09
N GLN A 144 -13.55 -1.26 -9.48
CA GLN A 144 -12.58 -0.43 -10.19
C GLN A 144 -11.37 -0.05 -9.30
N PRO A 145 -11.56 0.42 -8.05
CA PRO A 145 -10.46 0.64 -7.11
C PRO A 145 -9.57 -0.59 -6.90
N THR A 146 -10.16 -1.79 -6.82
CA THR A 146 -9.42 -3.05 -6.68
C THR A 146 -8.55 -3.31 -7.91
N ALA A 147 -9.09 -3.11 -9.12
CA ALA A 147 -8.32 -3.24 -10.35
C ALA A 147 -7.16 -2.23 -10.42
N GLU A 148 -7.39 -0.98 -9.99
CA GLU A 148 -6.35 0.06 -9.92
C GLU A 148 -5.27 -0.29 -8.89
N ALA A 149 -5.66 -0.81 -7.72
CA ALA A 149 -4.73 -1.28 -6.69
C ALA A 149 -3.89 -2.48 -7.17
N ILE A 150 -4.50 -3.45 -7.86
CA ILE A 150 -3.78 -4.59 -8.46
C ILE A 150 -2.76 -4.10 -9.48
N ALA A 151 -3.11 -3.15 -10.35
CA ALA A 151 -2.17 -2.58 -11.32
C ALA A 151 -1.01 -1.83 -10.63
N ALA A 152 -1.28 -1.10 -9.54
CA ALA A 152 -0.23 -0.46 -8.74
C ALA A 152 0.70 -1.49 -8.08
N LEU A 153 0.14 -2.59 -7.56
CA LEU A 153 0.90 -3.71 -6.99
C LEU A 153 1.75 -4.42 -8.04
N ASP A 154 1.29 -4.52 -9.29
CA ASP A 154 2.07 -5.09 -10.39
C ASP A 154 3.31 -4.23 -10.72
N ASN A 155 3.14 -2.92 -10.78
CA ASN A 155 4.26 -2.00 -10.99
C ASN A 155 5.26 -2.07 -9.82
N ALA A 156 4.75 -2.05 -8.58
CA ALA A 156 5.59 -2.20 -7.39
C ALA A 156 6.32 -3.55 -7.39
N GLY A 157 5.65 -4.63 -7.83
CA GLY A 157 6.26 -5.96 -7.94
C GLY A 157 7.41 -6.00 -8.95
N GLN A 158 7.30 -5.28 -10.07
CA GLN A 158 8.39 -5.14 -11.05
C GLN A 158 9.59 -4.41 -10.47
N ASP A 159 9.36 -3.29 -9.77
CA ASP A 159 10.43 -2.53 -9.13
C ASP A 159 11.08 -3.30 -7.97
N VAL A 160 10.31 -4.09 -7.22
CA VAL A 160 10.85 -4.99 -6.19
C VAL A 160 11.78 -6.00 -6.84
N ALA A 161 11.33 -6.68 -7.91
CA ALA A 161 12.14 -7.67 -8.59
C ALA A 161 13.44 -7.05 -9.14
N HIS A 162 13.35 -5.84 -9.71
CA HIS A 162 14.54 -5.11 -10.15
C HIS A 162 15.50 -4.79 -8.99
N ALA A 163 14.99 -4.31 -7.86
CA ALA A 163 15.81 -4.03 -6.68
C ALA A 163 16.46 -5.31 -6.13
N GLU A 164 15.73 -6.43 -6.08
CA GLU A 164 16.27 -7.73 -5.67
C GLU A 164 17.38 -8.22 -6.61
N ASP A 165 17.22 -8.05 -7.92
CA ASP A 165 18.25 -8.38 -8.90
C ASP A 165 19.52 -7.53 -8.70
N VAL A 166 19.35 -6.24 -8.40
CA VAL A 166 20.48 -5.34 -8.10
C VAL A 166 21.21 -5.77 -6.82
N PHE A 167 20.47 -6.10 -5.75
CA PHE A 167 21.08 -6.70 -4.54
C PHE A 167 21.76 -8.04 -4.84
N ALA A 168 21.18 -8.87 -5.71
CA ALA A 168 21.74 -10.16 -6.13
C ALA A 168 22.95 -10.03 -7.08
N ALA A 169 23.19 -8.86 -7.66
CA ALA A 169 24.41 -8.54 -8.41
C ALA A 169 25.50 -7.87 -7.56
N ALA A 170 25.13 -7.24 -6.43
CA ALA A 170 26.05 -6.50 -5.57
C ALA A 170 27.12 -7.38 -4.89
N ASP A 171 28.29 -6.78 -4.62
CA ASP A 171 29.38 -7.42 -3.89
C ASP A 171 28.99 -7.76 -2.44
N ASP A 172 29.63 -8.79 -1.88
CA ASP A 172 29.34 -9.29 -0.52
C ASP A 172 29.52 -8.23 0.58
N ASP A 173 30.43 -7.28 0.38
CA ASP A 173 30.66 -6.19 1.32
C ASP A 173 29.49 -5.19 1.31
N VAL A 174 28.96 -4.87 0.12
CA VAL A 174 27.78 -4.00 -0.04
C VAL A 174 26.54 -4.68 0.53
N ARG A 175 26.33 -5.97 0.28
CA ARG A 175 25.23 -6.74 0.88
C ARG A 175 25.29 -6.78 2.39
N ARG A 176 26.49 -6.89 2.96
CA ARG A 176 26.68 -6.92 4.42
C ARG A 176 26.38 -5.55 5.03
N GLU A 177 26.74 -4.47 4.34
CA GLU A 177 26.43 -3.11 4.77
C GLU A 177 24.93 -2.81 4.72
N LEU A 178 24.24 -3.32 3.69
CA LEU A 178 22.82 -3.09 3.43
C LEU A 178 21.92 -4.29 3.74
N GLU A 179 22.31 -5.18 4.68
CA GLU A 179 21.56 -6.42 4.97
C GLU A 179 20.10 -6.11 5.34
N THR A 180 19.87 -5.10 6.18
CA THR A 180 18.52 -4.77 6.64
C THR A 180 17.69 -4.15 5.52
N GLU A 181 18.29 -3.37 4.62
CA GLU A 181 17.63 -2.77 3.45
C GLU A 181 17.22 -3.88 2.48
N GLN A 182 18.09 -4.86 2.25
CA GLN A 182 17.78 -6.05 1.47
C GLN A 182 16.58 -6.82 2.06
N ARG A 183 16.53 -6.98 3.39
CA ARG A 183 15.38 -7.61 4.08
C ARG A 183 14.10 -6.82 3.88
N LEU A 184 14.16 -5.49 3.97
CA LEU A 184 12.98 -4.63 3.75
C LEU A 184 12.50 -4.69 2.30
N VAL A 185 13.39 -4.82 1.31
CA VAL A 185 12.99 -5.08 -0.08
C VAL A 185 12.28 -6.43 -0.22
N SER A 186 12.78 -7.47 0.46
CA SER A 186 12.11 -8.78 0.52
C SER A 186 10.74 -8.70 1.21
N ASP A 187 10.62 -7.91 2.28
CA ASP A 187 9.33 -7.63 2.94
C ASP A 187 8.37 -6.94 1.97
N SER A 188 8.80 -5.91 1.27
CA SER A 188 7.98 -5.22 0.26
C SER A 188 7.44 -6.19 -0.79
N GLY A 189 8.28 -7.09 -1.30
CA GLY A 189 7.82 -8.11 -2.24
C GLY A 189 6.85 -9.12 -1.65
N THR A 190 7.06 -9.50 -0.38
CA THR A 190 6.15 -10.38 0.35
C THR A 190 4.78 -9.71 0.52
N GLN A 191 4.76 -8.45 0.94
CA GLN A 191 3.55 -7.64 1.13
C GLN A 191 2.82 -7.46 -0.20
N VAL A 192 3.51 -7.03 -1.25
CA VAL A 192 2.93 -6.86 -2.60
C VAL A 192 2.24 -8.14 -3.08
N ALA A 193 2.91 -9.29 -2.96
CA ALA A 193 2.36 -10.57 -3.37
C ALA A 193 1.12 -10.99 -2.54
N SER A 194 1.18 -10.83 -1.22
CA SER A 194 0.06 -11.14 -0.32
C SER A 194 -1.15 -10.22 -0.56
N THR A 195 -0.92 -8.90 -0.72
CA THR A 195 -1.98 -7.92 -1.01
C THR A 195 -2.64 -8.22 -2.35
N LYS A 196 -1.85 -8.49 -3.38
CA LYS A 196 -2.38 -8.86 -4.69
C LYS A 196 -3.22 -10.13 -4.61
N ALA A 197 -2.75 -11.17 -3.91
CA ALA A 197 -3.51 -12.39 -3.70
C ALA A 197 -4.84 -12.13 -2.96
N ALA A 198 -4.81 -11.30 -1.91
CA ALA A 198 -5.99 -10.92 -1.14
C ALA A 198 -6.99 -10.04 -1.91
N LEU A 199 -6.54 -9.27 -2.91
CA LEU A 199 -7.41 -8.45 -3.77
C LEU A 199 -7.95 -9.20 -4.99
N SER A 200 -7.29 -10.28 -5.41
CA SER A 200 -7.68 -11.07 -6.60
C SER A 200 -8.87 -12.01 -6.36
N THR A 201 -9.50 -11.96 -5.18
CA THR A 201 -10.68 -12.77 -4.81
C THR A 201 -11.97 -12.07 -5.23
N GLU A 202 -13.03 -12.84 -5.51
CA GLU A 202 -14.37 -12.31 -5.78
C GLU A 202 -14.95 -11.47 -4.63
N SER A 203 -14.46 -11.68 -3.41
CA SER A 203 -14.86 -10.90 -2.23
C SER A 203 -13.68 -10.71 -1.27
N PRO A 204 -12.82 -9.70 -1.51
CA PRO A 204 -11.75 -9.30 -0.61
C PRO A 204 -12.30 -8.89 0.75
N ARG A 205 -11.64 -9.32 1.83
CA ARG A 205 -12.08 -9.01 3.19
C ARG A 205 -11.41 -7.72 3.69
N PRO A 206 -12.19 -6.73 4.18
CA PRO A 206 -11.63 -5.45 4.61
C PRO A 206 -10.50 -5.61 5.63
N THR A 207 -10.71 -6.44 6.66
CA THR A 207 -9.73 -6.69 7.72
C THR A 207 -8.42 -7.27 7.21
N VAL A 208 -8.48 -8.19 6.23
CA VAL A 208 -7.27 -8.79 5.64
C VAL A 208 -6.52 -7.77 4.79
N VAL A 209 -7.25 -7.00 3.98
CA VAL A 209 -6.66 -5.96 3.13
C VAL A 209 -6.04 -4.85 3.99
N GLU A 210 -6.68 -4.48 5.10
CA GLU A 210 -6.18 -3.51 6.08
C GLU A 210 -4.85 -3.94 6.72
N TRP A 211 -4.76 -5.18 7.21
CA TRP A 211 -3.49 -5.69 7.77
C TRP A 211 -2.33 -5.65 6.78
N LEU A 212 -2.63 -5.91 5.50
CA LEU A 212 -1.65 -5.92 4.43
C LEU A 212 -1.29 -4.50 3.96
N GLU A 213 -2.25 -3.59 3.97
CA GLU A 213 -2.03 -2.15 3.74
C GLU A 213 -1.13 -1.55 4.82
N ASP A 214 -1.43 -1.82 6.09
CA ASP A 214 -0.59 -1.42 7.23
C ASP A 214 0.84 -1.94 7.09
N GLY A 215 1.00 -3.17 6.58
CA GLY A 215 2.30 -3.77 6.28
C GLY A 215 3.05 -3.05 5.15
N LEU A 216 2.36 -2.77 4.04
CA LEU A 216 2.91 -2.02 2.91
C LEU A 216 3.35 -0.62 3.33
N SER A 217 2.50 0.12 4.04
CA SER A 217 2.78 1.49 4.48
C SER A 217 3.95 1.57 5.44
N ARG A 218 4.03 0.67 6.42
CA ARG A 218 5.17 0.61 7.35
C ARG A 218 6.47 0.29 6.63
N THR A 219 6.47 -0.73 5.77
CA THR A 219 7.68 -1.13 5.02
C THR A 219 8.14 -0.01 4.09
N THR A 220 7.21 0.69 3.43
CA THR A 220 7.51 1.85 2.57
C THR A 220 8.15 2.98 3.37
N GLY A 221 7.56 3.36 4.50
CA GLY A 221 8.11 4.43 5.35
C GLY A 221 9.48 4.09 5.93
N GLU A 222 9.70 2.85 6.34
CA GLU A 222 11.00 2.41 6.85
C GLU A 222 12.07 2.41 5.74
N LEU A 223 11.72 1.94 4.54
CA LEU A 223 12.60 2.03 3.38
C LEU A 223 12.97 3.50 3.10
N GLU A 224 11.99 4.41 3.03
CA GLU A 224 12.24 5.84 2.82
C GLU A 224 13.17 6.44 3.87
N HIS A 225 12.88 6.18 5.14
CA HIS A 225 13.70 6.66 6.24
C HIS A 225 15.16 6.15 6.18
N ARG A 226 15.37 4.89 5.81
CA ARG A 226 16.72 4.28 5.78
C ARG A 226 17.52 4.67 4.55
N PHE A 227 16.87 5.00 3.44
CA PHE A 227 17.55 5.44 2.21
C PHE A 227 17.81 6.95 2.16
N GLU A 228 17.10 7.77 2.94
CA GLU A 228 17.29 9.23 2.98
C GLU A 228 18.75 9.66 3.24
N PRO A 229 19.51 9.07 4.19
CA PRO A 229 20.90 9.44 4.42
C PRO A 229 21.82 9.16 3.22
N TYR A 230 21.50 8.15 2.41
CA TYR A 230 22.27 7.80 1.22
C TYR A 230 21.96 8.73 0.06
N ARG A 231 20.75 9.28 -0.02
CA ARG A 231 20.35 10.31 -0.99
C ARG A 231 21.23 11.57 -0.89
N GLU A 232 21.64 11.93 0.33
CA GLU A 232 22.47 13.12 0.59
C GLU A 232 24.00 12.85 0.56
N LYS A 233 24.45 11.59 0.78
CA LYS A 233 25.87 11.26 1.06
C LYS A 233 26.65 10.54 -0.03
N ILE A 234 26.18 10.49 -1.28
CA ILE A 234 26.88 9.85 -2.41
C ILE A 234 28.33 10.38 -2.63
N VAL A 235 28.72 11.49 -1.98
CA VAL A 235 30.05 12.11 -2.10
C VAL A 235 31.12 11.53 -1.14
N ALA A 236 30.77 10.73 -0.11
CA ALA A 236 31.71 10.39 0.97
C ALA A 236 32.21 8.92 1.04
N VAL A 237 31.63 7.99 0.29
CA VAL A 237 32.01 6.56 0.34
C VAL A 237 33.10 6.28 -0.70
N GLY A 238 34.14 5.53 -0.30
CA GLY A 238 35.27 5.18 -1.16
C GLY A 238 34.85 4.53 -2.49
N LYS A 239 35.71 4.70 -3.51
CA LYS A 239 35.40 4.57 -4.94
C LYS A 239 34.78 3.24 -5.43
N GLU A 240 34.79 2.15 -4.66
CA GLU A 240 34.22 0.85 -5.09
C GLU A 240 32.91 0.54 -4.34
N VAL A 241 32.91 0.56 -3.00
CA VAL A 241 31.69 0.37 -2.18
C VAL A 241 30.66 1.48 -2.45
N GLY A 242 31.13 2.71 -2.71
CA GLY A 242 30.26 3.85 -3.02
C GLY A 242 29.57 3.77 -4.37
N ASP A 243 30.10 2.99 -5.32
CA ASP A 243 29.48 2.79 -6.63
C ASP A 243 28.38 1.71 -6.57
N GLY A 244 28.62 0.61 -5.86
CA GLY A 244 27.59 -0.42 -5.62
C GLY A 244 26.42 0.06 -4.75
N ILE A 245 26.69 0.87 -3.72
CA ILE A 245 25.63 1.52 -2.92
C ILE A 245 24.84 2.51 -3.78
N ARG A 246 25.49 3.23 -4.70
CA ARG A 246 24.80 4.16 -5.62
C ARG A 246 23.84 3.42 -6.53
N GLU A 247 24.25 2.30 -7.11
CA GLU A 247 23.41 1.47 -7.98
C GLU A 247 22.16 0.97 -7.23
N ILE A 248 22.31 0.55 -5.97
CA ILE A 248 21.18 0.15 -5.11
C ILE A 248 20.24 1.33 -4.82
N VAL A 249 20.78 2.52 -4.52
CA VAL A 249 19.98 3.72 -4.26
C VAL A 249 19.21 4.17 -5.50
N GLU A 250 19.81 4.06 -6.69
CA GLU A 250 19.17 4.39 -7.96
C GLU A 250 18.02 3.44 -8.30
N ALA A 251 18.18 2.14 -8.02
CA ALA A 251 17.11 1.15 -8.15
C ALA A 251 15.97 1.36 -7.13
N TRP A 252 16.26 2.01 -6.00
CA TRP A 252 15.30 2.20 -4.92
C TRP A 252 14.33 3.38 -5.11
N LEU A 253 14.76 4.49 -5.73
CA LEU A 253 13.90 5.66 -5.91
C LEU A 253 12.58 5.36 -6.66
N PRO A 254 12.58 4.56 -7.75
CA PRO A 254 11.34 4.10 -8.38
C PRO A 254 10.50 3.21 -7.45
N LEU A 255 11.15 2.27 -6.75
CA LEU A 255 10.51 1.32 -5.85
C LEU A 255 9.73 2.02 -4.72
N ALA A 256 10.32 3.02 -4.06
CA ALA A 256 9.64 3.75 -2.99
C ALA A 256 8.38 4.46 -3.52
N ALA A 257 8.47 5.08 -4.69
CA ALA A 257 7.35 5.76 -5.32
C ALA A 257 6.23 4.78 -5.68
N THR A 258 6.54 3.62 -6.27
CA THR A 258 5.53 2.63 -6.65
C THR A 258 4.93 1.91 -5.45
N LEU A 259 5.70 1.62 -4.41
CA LEU A 259 5.17 1.09 -3.14
C LEU A 259 4.22 2.06 -2.46
N ARG A 260 4.54 3.36 -2.44
CA ARG A 260 3.65 4.39 -1.89
C ARG A 260 2.33 4.47 -2.64
N ILE A 261 2.37 4.39 -3.97
CA ILE A 261 1.16 4.34 -4.81
C ILE A 261 0.34 3.07 -4.51
N ALA A 262 1.00 1.91 -4.41
CA ALA A 262 0.35 0.64 -4.08
C ALA A 262 -0.32 0.67 -2.70
N ALA A 263 0.36 1.21 -1.68
CA ALA A 263 -0.19 1.39 -0.34
C ALA A 263 -1.41 2.32 -0.35
N THR A 264 -1.31 3.46 -1.05
CA THR A 264 -2.40 4.45 -1.12
C THR A 264 -3.63 3.90 -1.84
N THR A 265 -3.44 3.24 -2.98
CA THR A 265 -4.54 2.63 -3.73
C THR A 265 -5.18 1.47 -2.96
N THR A 266 -4.38 0.67 -2.24
CA THR A 266 -4.89 -0.39 -1.35
C THR A 266 -5.70 0.20 -0.20
N ARG A 267 -5.25 1.29 0.42
CA ARG A 267 -5.99 1.99 1.48
C ARG A 267 -7.35 2.50 1.00
N ASN A 268 -7.41 3.01 -0.23
CA ASN A 268 -8.67 3.43 -0.84
C ASN A 268 -9.62 2.24 -1.01
N VAL A 269 -9.11 1.06 -1.36
CA VAL A 269 -9.92 -0.17 -1.41
C VAL A 269 -10.44 -0.53 -0.02
N VAL A 270 -9.60 -0.48 1.03
CA VAL A 270 -10.03 -0.73 2.42
C VAL A 270 -11.19 0.17 2.81
N ALA A 271 -11.06 1.48 2.56
CA ALA A 271 -12.10 2.46 2.88
C ALA A 271 -13.44 2.13 2.19
N ILE A 272 -13.40 1.69 0.94
CA ILE A 272 -14.60 1.32 0.18
C ILE A 272 -15.18 -0.02 0.67
N LEU A 273 -14.33 -1.00 0.98
CA LEU A 273 -14.77 -2.28 1.52
C LEU A 273 -15.41 -2.14 2.90
N GLN A 274 -14.97 -1.18 3.71
CA GLN A 274 -15.55 -0.86 5.02
C GLN A 274 -16.81 0.02 4.93
N SER A 275 -17.13 0.57 3.75
CA SER A 275 -18.34 1.38 3.52
C SER A 275 -19.58 0.49 3.27
N SER A 276 -20.76 0.97 3.66
CA SER A 276 -22.01 0.21 3.48
C SER A 276 -22.46 0.19 2.00
N PRO A 277 -22.83 -0.97 1.42
CA PRO A 277 -23.31 -1.04 0.05
C PRO A 277 -24.67 -0.34 -0.07
N GLY A 278 -24.74 0.68 -0.91
CA GLY A 278 -25.95 1.49 -1.12
C GLY A 278 -25.80 2.97 -0.81
N ASP A 279 -24.64 3.43 -0.34
CA ASP A 279 -24.32 4.87 -0.22
C ASP A 279 -23.87 5.48 -1.58
N GLN A 280 -24.55 5.05 -2.65
CA GLN A 280 -24.72 5.86 -3.86
C GLN A 280 -26.03 6.66 -3.75
N THR A 281 -26.24 7.35 -2.64
CA THR A 281 -27.04 8.58 -2.73
C THR A 281 -26.11 9.64 -3.27
N GLU A 282 -26.40 10.14 -4.48
CA GLU A 282 -25.89 11.39 -5.06
C GLU A 282 -24.61 11.93 -4.39
N ILE A 283 -23.47 11.83 -5.08
CA ILE A 283 -22.18 12.42 -4.66
C ILE A 283 -22.22 13.97 -4.77
N ASP A 284 -23.31 14.57 -4.29
CA ASP A 284 -23.56 15.97 -3.98
C ASP A 284 -24.03 16.15 -2.51
N GLY A 285 -24.11 15.08 -1.70
CA GLY A 285 -24.51 15.13 -0.29
C GLY A 285 -23.38 15.52 0.67
N GLU A 286 -23.50 16.72 1.24
CA GLU A 286 -22.74 17.34 2.34
C GLU A 286 -21.85 16.40 3.19
N ILE A 287 -20.53 16.54 3.02
CA ILE A 287 -19.63 16.46 4.18
C ILE A 287 -20.31 17.32 5.25
N GLY A 288 -20.52 16.79 6.45
CA GLY A 288 -21.17 17.54 7.54
C GLY A 288 -20.55 18.94 7.72
N SER A 289 -21.10 19.78 8.59
CA SER A 289 -20.46 21.06 8.86
C SER A 289 -19.00 20.85 9.24
N ALA A 290 -18.10 21.66 8.68
CA ALA A 290 -16.68 21.62 9.01
C ALA A 290 -16.48 21.62 10.54
N PRO A 291 -15.44 20.93 11.05
CA PRO A 291 -15.14 20.90 12.47
C PRO A 291 -15.17 22.32 13.07
N PRO A 292 -15.58 22.51 14.34
CA PRO A 292 -15.64 23.84 14.95
C PRO A 292 -14.29 24.59 14.95
N ASP A 293 -13.19 23.85 14.89
CA ASP A 293 -11.81 24.33 14.81
C ASP A 293 -11.29 24.47 13.37
N PHE A 294 -12.07 24.11 12.35
CA PHE A 294 -11.64 24.15 10.96
C PHE A 294 -11.40 25.58 10.48
N ASP A 295 -10.15 25.87 10.12
CA ASP A 295 -9.74 27.19 9.67
C ASP A 295 -8.96 27.13 8.35
N TYR A 296 -9.59 27.65 7.29
CA TYR A 296 -8.94 27.81 5.99
C TYR A 296 -7.64 28.61 6.07
N VAL A 297 -7.56 29.64 6.94
CA VAL A 297 -6.33 30.44 7.07
C VAL A 297 -5.18 29.59 7.60
N GLU A 298 -5.45 28.78 8.61
CA GLU A 298 -4.46 27.86 9.18
C GLU A 298 -4.06 26.77 8.19
N ILE A 299 -4.98 26.28 7.36
CA ILE A 299 -4.67 25.37 6.25
C ILE A 299 -3.63 26.00 5.31
N TYR A 300 -3.87 27.23 4.83
CA TYR A 300 -2.92 27.90 3.95
C TYR A 300 -1.57 28.13 4.64
N ILE A 301 -1.58 28.57 5.90
CA ILE A 301 -0.34 28.80 6.67
C ILE A 301 0.47 27.52 6.82
N ARG A 302 -0.17 26.39 7.15
CA ARG A 302 0.49 25.09 7.28
C ARG A 302 1.08 24.63 5.96
N LEU A 303 0.30 24.67 4.89
CA LEU A 303 0.77 24.28 3.56
C LEU A 303 1.94 25.14 3.08
N LEU A 304 1.90 26.46 3.34
CA LEU A 304 3.00 27.38 3.02
C LEU A 304 4.26 27.14 3.87
N ARG A 305 4.13 26.51 5.04
CA ARG A 305 5.24 26.12 5.92
C ARG A 305 5.75 24.69 5.68
N GLY A 306 5.11 23.94 4.77
CA GLY A 306 5.41 22.52 4.59
C GLY A 306 4.92 21.65 5.75
N GLU A 307 3.93 22.10 6.51
CA GLU A 307 3.34 21.37 7.63
C GLU A 307 2.15 20.53 7.16
N ARG A 308 2.04 19.32 7.70
CA ARG A 308 0.90 18.42 7.45
C ARG A 308 -0.39 19.01 8.03
N LEU A 309 -1.50 18.80 7.31
CA LEU A 309 -2.83 19.17 7.78
C LEU A 309 -3.30 18.18 8.86
N PRO A 310 -4.11 18.63 9.83
CA PRO A 310 -4.81 17.70 10.70
C PRO A 310 -5.68 16.73 9.90
N ASP A 311 -5.66 15.44 10.23
CA ASP A 311 -6.35 14.39 9.47
C ASP A 311 -7.86 14.65 9.34
N HIS A 312 -8.46 15.28 10.36
CA HIS A 312 -9.90 15.64 10.37
C HIS A 312 -10.23 16.89 9.55
N TRP A 313 -9.25 17.64 9.04
CA TRP A 313 -9.47 18.83 8.21
C TRP A 313 -9.44 18.50 6.72
N ALA A 314 -8.57 17.60 6.29
CA ALA A 314 -8.35 17.28 4.88
C ALA A 314 -9.64 16.95 4.09
N PRO A 315 -10.63 16.21 4.65
CA PRO A 315 -11.89 15.95 3.95
C PRO A 315 -12.71 17.20 3.62
N PHE A 316 -12.56 18.30 4.38
CA PHE A 316 -13.38 19.51 4.22
C PHE A 316 -12.75 20.56 3.28
N VAL A 317 -11.53 20.32 2.81
CA VAL A 317 -10.82 21.22 1.89
C VAL A 317 -11.33 20.99 0.47
N LYS A 318 -12.15 21.92 -0.04
CA LYS A 318 -12.69 21.85 -1.40
C LYS A 318 -11.92 22.71 -2.41
N GLN A 319 -11.32 23.80 -1.95
CA GLN A 319 -10.68 24.79 -2.81
C GLN A 319 -9.37 25.27 -2.21
N LEU A 320 -8.33 25.31 -3.04
CA LEU A 320 -7.02 25.86 -2.69
C LEU A 320 -6.56 26.78 -3.80
N ASP A 321 -6.38 28.05 -3.46
CA ASP A 321 -5.93 29.09 -4.38
C ASP A 321 -4.66 29.77 -3.85
N PHE A 322 -3.56 29.53 -4.56
CA PHE A 322 -2.25 30.10 -4.28
C PHE A 322 -1.82 31.14 -5.34
N GLN A 323 -2.71 31.55 -6.24
CA GLN A 323 -2.47 32.55 -7.29
C GLN A 323 -2.42 33.95 -6.68
N PHE A 324 -1.21 34.36 -6.28
CA PHE A 324 -0.91 35.61 -5.57
C PHE A 324 -1.58 35.66 -4.18
N GLU A 325 -0.76 35.86 -3.13
CA GLU A 325 -1.12 35.85 -1.69
C GLU A 325 -2.12 36.97 -1.26
N SER A 326 -2.90 37.50 -2.19
CA SER A 326 -3.91 38.55 -2.02
C SER A 326 -5.29 38.21 -2.62
N ASN A 327 -5.43 37.14 -3.44
CA ASN A 327 -6.66 36.84 -4.19
C ASN A 327 -7.45 35.63 -3.68
N HIS A 328 -7.50 35.41 -2.37
CA HIS A 328 -8.43 34.45 -1.80
C HIS A 328 -9.86 35.01 -1.86
N HIS A 329 -10.55 34.90 -3.00
CA HIS A 329 -11.91 35.44 -3.21
C HIS A 329 -12.96 34.91 -2.21
N HIS A 330 -12.66 33.82 -1.51
CA HIS A 330 -13.48 33.20 -0.47
C HIS A 330 -13.06 33.57 0.97
N LEU A 331 -11.93 34.26 1.16
CA LEU A 331 -11.45 34.73 2.46
C LEU A 331 -11.60 36.25 2.56
N GLY A 332 -12.10 36.75 3.69
CA GLY A 332 -12.19 38.20 3.92
C GLY A 332 -10.82 38.89 3.92
N SER A 333 -10.78 40.20 3.65
CA SER A 333 -9.54 41.00 3.55
C SER A 333 -8.58 40.83 4.74
N ASP A 334 -9.13 40.69 5.94
CA ASP A 334 -8.35 40.55 7.18
C ASP A 334 -7.67 39.18 7.32
N LYS A 335 -8.24 38.14 6.67
CA LYS A 335 -7.68 36.80 6.63
C LYS A 335 -6.55 36.70 5.60
N SER A 336 -6.73 37.30 4.43
CA SER A 336 -5.67 37.37 3.40
C SER A 336 -4.44 38.13 3.90
N ALA A 337 -4.62 39.18 4.69
CA ALA A 337 -3.51 39.91 5.32
C ALA A 337 -2.69 39.04 6.31
N GLN A 338 -3.31 38.05 6.96
CA GLN A 338 -2.62 37.13 7.88
C GLN A 338 -1.73 36.15 7.11
N ILE A 339 -2.22 35.62 5.99
CA ILE A 339 -1.47 34.72 5.10
C ILE A 339 -0.24 35.43 4.52
N HIS A 340 -0.43 36.67 4.02
CA HIS A 340 0.68 37.49 3.50
C HIS A 340 1.75 37.80 4.56
N LYS A 341 1.40 37.87 5.84
CA LYS A 341 2.40 38.11 6.91
C LYS A 341 3.30 36.89 7.15
N VAL A 342 2.83 35.69 6.83
CA VAL A 342 3.57 34.45 7.08
C VAL A 342 4.73 34.28 6.11
N GLY A 343 4.58 34.66 4.83
CA GLY A 343 5.62 34.60 3.81
C GLY A 343 6.20 33.19 3.65
N GLY A 344 5.67 32.41 2.70
CA GLY A 344 6.12 31.03 2.46
C GLY A 344 6.03 30.66 0.99
N GLU A 345 6.91 29.75 0.56
CA GLU A 345 6.88 29.19 -0.79
C GLU A 345 6.17 27.84 -0.76
N PHE A 346 5.01 27.73 -1.42
CA PHE A 346 4.38 26.44 -1.68
C PHE A 346 5.08 25.77 -2.86
N GLY A 347 5.89 24.76 -2.57
CA GLY A 347 6.72 24.06 -3.57
C GLY A 347 6.53 22.54 -3.66
N ASP A 348 5.78 21.94 -2.73
CA ASP A 348 5.54 20.49 -2.71
C ASP A 348 4.04 20.18 -2.64
N LEU A 349 3.59 19.34 -3.57
CA LEU A 349 2.21 18.87 -3.66
C LEU A 349 1.92 17.64 -2.78
N GLY A 350 2.94 17.03 -2.17
CA GLY A 350 2.77 15.87 -1.29
C GLY A 350 1.75 16.10 -0.18
N LEU A 351 1.75 17.29 0.41
CA LEU A 351 0.87 17.65 1.54
C LEU A 351 -0.59 17.89 1.16
N ILE A 352 -0.88 18.11 -0.13
CA ILE A 352 -2.27 18.30 -0.58
C ILE A 352 -2.90 16.99 -1.07
N SER A 353 -2.13 15.91 -1.19
CA SER A 353 -2.63 14.60 -1.63
C SER A 353 -3.71 14.01 -0.69
N GLU A 354 -3.72 14.44 0.57
CA GLU A 354 -4.72 14.05 1.58
C GLU A 354 -6.06 14.79 1.41
N CYS A 355 -6.11 15.87 0.63
CA CYS A 355 -7.32 16.66 0.36
C CYS A 355 -8.18 16.02 -0.76
N PHE A 356 -8.59 14.77 -0.61
CA PHE A 356 -9.29 13.99 -1.65
C PHE A 356 -10.64 14.58 -2.13
N ASN A 357 -11.20 15.54 -1.38
CA ASN A 357 -12.41 16.29 -1.76
C ASN A 357 -12.12 17.62 -2.48
N LEU A 358 -10.86 17.90 -2.83
CA LEU A 358 -10.48 19.09 -3.55
C LEU A 358 -11.07 19.08 -4.97
N THR A 359 -11.91 20.07 -5.27
CA THR A 359 -12.50 20.29 -6.60
C THR A 359 -11.72 21.34 -7.38
N ASP A 360 -11.04 22.25 -6.69
CA ASP A 360 -10.41 23.41 -7.29
C ASP A 360 -9.01 23.64 -6.75
N LEU A 361 -8.00 23.54 -7.63
CA LEU A 361 -6.62 23.79 -7.29
C LEU A 361 -6.02 24.84 -8.22
N ASN A 362 -5.50 25.90 -7.62
CA ASN A 362 -4.77 26.93 -8.33
C ASN A 362 -3.38 27.12 -7.74
N ILE A 363 -2.37 26.70 -8.49
CA ILE A 363 -0.95 26.79 -8.13
C ILE A 363 -0.17 27.66 -9.13
N THR A 364 -0.88 28.63 -9.73
CA THR A 364 -0.29 29.55 -10.71
C THR A 364 0.94 30.27 -10.14
N GLY A 365 2.04 30.27 -10.89
CA GLY A 365 3.27 30.96 -10.52
C GLY A 365 4.09 30.29 -9.42
N LYS A 366 3.82 29.01 -9.10
CA LYS A 366 4.62 28.23 -8.13
C LYS A 366 5.76 27.46 -8.80
N ILE A 367 6.84 27.25 -8.06
CA ILE A 367 8.01 26.45 -8.48
C ILE A 367 7.68 24.97 -8.32
N ILE A 368 6.73 24.48 -9.13
CA ILE A 368 6.27 23.09 -9.12
C ILE A 368 6.59 22.48 -10.49
N SER A 369 7.34 21.38 -10.46
CA SER A 369 7.71 20.61 -11.65
C SER A 369 7.11 19.20 -11.66
N ASP A 370 6.82 18.64 -10.48
CA ASP A 370 6.23 17.31 -10.31
C ASP A 370 4.77 17.41 -9.83
N ILE A 371 3.85 16.95 -10.67
CA ILE A 371 2.41 16.93 -10.38
C ILE A 371 1.87 15.52 -10.10
N ARG A 372 2.73 14.51 -9.95
CA ARG A 372 2.31 13.15 -9.54
C ARG A 372 1.49 13.12 -8.25
N PRO A 373 1.72 13.98 -7.24
CA PRO A 373 0.86 13.97 -6.05
C PRO A 373 -0.61 14.33 -6.31
N LEU A 374 -0.94 14.94 -7.47
CA LEU A 374 -2.33 15.22 -7.85
C LEU A 374 -3.13 13.95 -8.18
N LEU A 375 -2.47 12.81 -8.40
CA LEU A 375 -3.12 11.54 -8.74
C LEU A 375 -4.19 11.09 -7.72
N ALA A 376 -4.05 11.50 -6.46
CA ALA A 376 -5.01 11.21 -5.39
C ALA A 376 -6.28 12.09 -5.45
N LEU A 377 -6.27 13.21 -6.20
CA LEU A 377 -7.32 14.22 -6.22
C LEU A 377 -8.39 13.93 -7.28
N THR A 378 -9.04 12.77 -7.17
CA THR A 378 -9.99 12.28 -8.19
C THR A 378 -11.22 13.16 -8.40
N LYS A 379 -11.56 14.03 -7.44
CA LYS A 379 -12.66 15.01 -7.52
C LYS A 379 -12.26 16.35 -8.14
N LEU A 380 -11.01 16.52 -8.56
CA LEU A 380 -10.53 17.78 -9.10
C LEU A 380 -11.22 18.11 -10.42
N GLU A 381 -11.94 19.24 -10.46
CA GLU A 381 -12.66 19.75 -11.63
C GLU A 381 -11.91 20.89 -12.32
N ARG A 382 -11.20 21.73 -11.55
CA ARG A 382 -10.44 22.88 -12.07
C ARG A 382 -9.00 22.83 -11.58
N LEU A 383 -8.06 22.82 -12.53
CA LEU A 383 -6.62 22.83 -12.27
C LEU A 383 -5.94 23.97 -13.01
N HIS A 384 -5.28 24.86 -12.27
CA HIS A 384 -4.52 25.98 -12.82
C HIS A 384 -3.03 25.77 -12.56
N LEU A 385 -2.29 25.55 -13.64
CA LEU A 385 -0.83 25.35 -13.67
C LEU A 385 -0.10 26.51 -14.37
N THR A 386 -0.75 27.65 -14.60
CA THR A 386 -0.16 28.78 -15.32
C THR A 386 1.16 29.23 -14.69
N ASP A 387 2.18 29.55 -15.49
CA ASP A 387 3.50 30.00 -15.01
C ASP A 387 4.17 29.02 -14.01
N THR A 388 3.97 27.70 -14.17
CA THR A 388 4.68 26.66 -13.39
C THR A 388 5.81 26.01 -14.19
N GLN A 389 6.62 25.14 -13.57
CA GLN A 389 7.75 24.44 -14.20
C GLN A 389 7.43 22.97 -14.54
N VAL A 390 6.15 22.64 -14.71
CA VAL A 390 5.70 21.30 -15.07
C VAL A 390 6.20 20.94 -16.46
N LEU A 391 6.79 19.75 -16.60
CA LEU A 391 7.29 19.19 -17.86
C LEU A 391 6.53 17.93 -18.30
N ASP A 392 5.93 17.21 -17.35
CA ASP A 392 5.16 16.00 -17.61
C ASP A 392 3.72 16.18 -17.10
N ILE A 393 2.76 16.12 -18.02
CA ILE A 393 1.33 16.21 -17.74
C ILE A 393 0.63 14.86 -17.72
N SER A 394 1.34 13.74 -17.90
CA SER A 394 0.77 12.39 -17.85
C SER A 394 -0.06 12.11 -16.59
N PRO A 395 0.29 12.64 -15.39
CA PRO A 395 -0.54 12.46 -14.19
C PRO A 395 -1.98 13.00 -14.31
N ILE A 396 -2.23 13.97 -15.20
CA ILE A 396 -3.57 14.53 -15.42
C ILE A 396 -4.53 13.50 -16.04
N GLU A 397 -4.03 12.48 -16.74
CA GLU A 397 -4.85 11.41 -17.35
C GLU A 397 -5.77 10.72 -16.32
N LYS A 398 -5.34 10.65 -15.06
CA LYS A 398 -6.11 10.01 -13.98
C LYS A 398 -7.19 10.90 -13.36
N LEU A 399 -7.20 12.21 -13.67
CA LEU A 399 -8.16 13.18 -13.16
C LEU A 399 -9.46 13.18 -13.99
N LYS A 400 -10.25 12.10 -13.86
CA LYS A 400 -11.46 11.86 -14.69
C LYS A 400 -12.53 12.95 -14.58
N ASN A 401 -12.56 13.69 -13.46
CA ASN A 401 -13.52 14.78 -13.24
C ASN A 401 -13.00 16.15 -13.70
N LEU A 402 -11.79 16.24 -14.26
CA LEU A 402 -11.19 17.50 -14.65
C LEU A 402 -11.93 18.10 -15.86
N ARG A 403 -12.56 19.24 -15.64
CA ARG A 403 -13.34 19.99 -16.64
C ARG A 403 -12.55 21.16 -17.21
N THR A 404 -11.68 21.75 -16.40
CA THR A 404 -10.93 22.96 -16.76
C THR A 404 -9.46 22.79 -16.40
N LEU A 405 -8.58 23.03 -17.39
CA LEU A 405 -7.14 22.97 -17.24
C LEU A 405 -6.49 24.22 -17.85
N PHE A 406 -5.71 24.95 -17.06
CA PHE A 406 -4.93 26.10 -17.52
C PHE A 406 -3.43 25.79 -17.47
N LEU A 407 -2.77 25.89 -18.63
CA LEU A 407 -1.35 25.55 -18.84
C LEU A 407 -0.54 26.70 -19.44
N THR A 408 -1.08 27.92 -19.44
CA THR A 408 -0.40 29.07 -20.06
C THR A 408 0.98 29.28 -19.46
N SER A 409 2.00 29.51 -20.30
CA SER A 409 3.39 29.70 -19.86
C SER A 409 3.98 28.53 -19.05
N THR A 410 3.51 27.30 -19.27
CA THR A 410 4.19 26.09 -18.76
C THR A 410 5.16 25.55 -19.82
N PRO A 411 6.31 24.97 -19.43
CA PRO A 411 7.34 24.49 -20.37
C PRO A 411 7.03 23.11 -21.00
N ILE A 412 5.77 22.65 -20.96
CA ILE A 412 5.32 21.31 -21.39
C ILE A 412 5.43 21.06 -22.90
#